data_AF-A0A8B8DVS1-F1
#
_entry.id   AF-A0A8B8DVS1-F1
#
_cell.length_a   1.000
_cell.length_b   1.000
_cell.length_c   1.000
_cell.angle_alpha   90.00
_cell.angle_beta   90.00
_cell.angle_gamma   90.00
#
_symmetry.space_group_name_H-M   'P 1'
#
loop_
_entity.id
_entity.type
_entity.pdbx_description
1 polymer ?
#
loop_
_entity_poly.entity_id
_entity_poly.type
_entity_poly.pdbx_seq_one_letter_code
_entity_poly.pdbx_strand_id
1 'polypeptide(L)'
;MSTKYDHDCVVFLGRNPALTESTMKSLVILLAILLSYSDARLQLSKQSYMRFPYQYVNGDPTNPRYGLFQNAAHKAAFHVLDKILYVASARSTEKYLHIIDMNNPANPSILMTHVFSNTADGMITSVKACSDTIIVALAAADPVAEGHVELFTPYNRADRVFTRVGRIAVGVHPKDMAATSDCTRIVVANEGPVAINPSSNTLSDPEGSVTIIVRNDQGFPVEVNIGLFQLNDRVVDYITNGVRYVFRGDHGAGIINTFSQDLEPESVAISNDDRFAFVSCQENNAVLKIDLFNQRIIELYALGAKNWTSYNIDASDSNDAANLRFHKVYSFFQPGKLGYGVIDGKGYLISADTGKTKSYTVANQGYAFTDAVRARVAYTDGELDTVTMDPTLLAQVQDNQQLGRAFMSRVDGYNIFNKIGDLYLFGGRGFSLWDSTTMAHVFDSGDDLERRASQDYPNTFNGDCSNGNQSPTQQVDERSDDKGPEPNAMAVGNVGTSAVLVVGSRNGLIYVYNMRGVSATFESVHREGATNDIWNNLYANDAAGDQLISDIGFVNAGDSPSGIPFIYVIGQATGSVSVYNVVDVPEIF
;
A
#
# COMPACT_ATOMS: atom_id res chain seq x y z
N MET A 1 -7.22 9.75 -56.23
CA MET A 1 -8.21 9.33 -57.24
C MET A 1 -8.81 8.00 -56.78
N SER A 2 -10.13 7.96 -56.80
CA SER A 2 -11.04 6.95 -56.23
C SER A 2 -11.05 5.63 -56.99
N THR A 3 -11.18 4.50 -56.26
CA THR A 3 -12.11 3.37 -56.52
C THR A 3 -12.06 2.41 -55.32
N LYS A 4 -13.08 2.31 -54.46
CA LYS A 4 -14.30 1.46 -54.54
C LYS A 4 -14.00 -0.05 -54.49
N TYR A 5 -14.26 -0.70 -53.37
CA TYR A 5 -14.96 -2.00 -53.27
C TYR A 5 -15.42 -2.19 -51.82
N ASP A 6 -16.68 -1.83 -51.60
CA ASP A 6 -17.50 -2.22 -50.46
C ASP A 6 -18.87 -2.56 -51.06
N HIS A 7 -19.61 -3.47 -50.43
CA HIS A 7 -20.85 -4.13 -50.87
C HIS A 7 -20.67 -5.52 -51.48
N ASP A 8 -20.67 -6.53 -50.62
CA ASP A 8 -21.41 -7.78 -50.84
C ASP A 8 -21.71 -8.46 -49.50
N CYS A 9 -22.65 -7.88 -48.75
CA CYS A 9 -23.32 -8.59 -47.66
C CYS A 9 -24.71 -8.00 -47.36
N VAL A 10 -25.47 -7.64 -48.40
CA VAL A 10 -26.90 -7.26 -48.28
C VAL A 10 -27.70 -7.79 -49.46
N VAL A 11 -27.67 -9.09 -49.73
CA VAL A 11 -28.67 -9.72 -50.59
C VAL A 11 -28.86 -11.18 -50.17
N PHE A 12 -29.56 -11.45 -49.07
CA PHE A 12 -30.27 -12.73 -48.86
C PHE A 12 -31.35 -12.62 -47.77
N LEU A 13 -32.17 -11.58 -47.81
CA LEU A 13 -33.46 -11.54 -47.10
C LEU A 13 -34.52 -10.95 -48.03
N GLY A 14 -34.82 -11.70 -49.09
CA GLY A 14 -35.84 -11.35 -50.06
C GLY A 14 -36.53 -12.59 -50.58
N ARG A 15 -37.36 -13.22 -49.75
CA ARG A 15 -38.53 -14.06 -50.09
C ARG A 15 -39.02 -14.84 -48.87
N ASN A 16 -39.70 -14.15 -47.95
CA ASN A 16 -40.70 -14.81 -47.13
C ASN A 16 -41.79 -13.78 -46.79
N PRO A 17 -43.03 -13.89 -47.30
CA PRO A 17 -44.04 -12.83 -47.20
C PRO A 17 -44.79 -12.84 -45.85
N ALA A 18 -44.18 -13.34 -44.77
CA ALA A 18 -44.83 -13.53 -43.48
C ALA A 18 -44.13 -12.81 -42.30
N LEU A 19 -43.33 -11.78 -42.57
CA LEU A 19 -42.81 -10.89 -41.53
C LEU A 19 -43.38 -9.50 -41.75
N THR A 20 -44.31 -9.11 -40.88
CA THR A 20 -44.91 -7.78 -40.85
C THR A 20 -43.84 -6.73 -40.52
N GLU A 21 -44.06 -5.48 -40.92
CA GLU A 21 -43.19 -4.35 -40.58
C GLU A 21 -42.96 -4.23 -39.06
N SER A 22 -43.93 -4.71 -38.25
CA SER A 22 -43.80 -4.83 -36.79
C SER A 22 -42.79 -5.89 -36.35
N THR A 23 -42.64 -7.01 -37.05
CA THR A 23 -41.67 -8.06 -36.70
C THR A 23 -40.24 -7.65 -37.04
N MET A 24 -40.04 -6.88 -38.12
CA MET A 24 -38.74 -6.25 -38.42
C MET A 24 -38.37 -5.16 -37.42
N LYS A 25 -39.32 -4.30 -37.00
CA LYS A 25 -39.09 -3.32 -35.93
C LYS A 25 -38.80 -4.01 -34.61
N SER A 26 -39.51 -5.09 -34.27
CA SER A 26 -39.21 -5.90 -33.09
C SER A 26 -37.86 -6.60 -33.19
N LEU A 27 -37.40 -7.05 -34.37
CA LEU A 27 -36.08 -7.67 -34.53
C LEU A 27 -34.94 -6.64 -34.47
N VAL A 28 -35.14 -5.44 -35.01
CA VAL A 28 -34.18 -4.31 -34.89
C VAL A 28 -34.15 -3.77 -33.46
N ILE A 29 -35.30 -3.71 -32.78
CA ILE A 29 -35.38 -3.39 -31.36
C ILE A 29 -34.76 -4.52 -30.53
N LEU A 30 -34.96 -5.80 -30.88
CA LEU A 30 -34.30 -6.93 -30.20
C LEU A 30 -32.79 -6.94 -30.46
N LEU A 31 -32.31 -6.56 -31.65
CA LEU A 31 -30.88 -6.42 -31.96
C LEU A 31 -30.27 -5.17 -31.30
N ALA A 32 -31.04 -4.08 -31.16
CA ALA A 32 -30.66 -2.89 -30.41
C ALA A 32 -30.76 -3.08 -28.88
N ILE A 33 -31.62 -3.99 -28.42
CA ILE A 33 -31.71 -4.46 -27.02
C ILE A 33 -30.69 -5.57 -26.75
N LEU A 34 -30.21 -6.33 -27.75
CA LEU A 34 -29.06 -7.24 -27.63
C LEU A 34 -27.71 -6.51 -27.78
N LEU A 35 -27.73 -5.29 -28.35
CA LEU A 35 -26.73 -4.24 -28.16
C LEU A 35 -27.01 -3.42 -26.88
N SER A 36 -27.75 -3.99 -25.92
CA SER A 36 -27.75 -3.49 -24.55
C SER A 36 -26.31 -3.46 -24.07
N TYR A 37 -25.85 -2.28 -23.66
CA TYR A 37 -24.67 -2.03 -22.84
C TYR A 37 -24.12 -3.33 -22.22
N SER A 38 -23.11 -3.94 -22.83
CA SER A 38 -22.19 -4.69 -21.99
C SER A 38 -21.47 -3.61 -21.19
N ASP A 39 -21.73 -3.58 -19.88
CA ASP A 39 -20.93 -2.77 -18.98
C ASP A 39 -19.55 -3.42 -19.00
N ALA A 40 -18.71 -2.92 -19.90
CA ALA A 40 -17.35 -3.39 -20.03
C ALA A 40 -16.65 -3.09 -18.70
N ARG A 41 -16.04 -4.13 -18.12
CA ARG A 41 -15.40 -4.05 -16.81
C ARG A 41 -13.90 -4.01 -16.96
N LEU A 42 -13.26 -3.21 -16.11
CA LEU A 42 -11.81 -3.20 -16.05
C LEU A 42 -11.29 -4.51 -15.44
N GLN A 43 -10.41 -5.18 -16.16
CA GLN A 43 -9.76 -6.42 -15.72
C GLN A 43 -8.24 -6.34 -15.87
N LEU A 44 -7.55 -7.16 -15.08
CA LEU A 44 -6.11 -7.35 -15.17
C LEU A 44 -5.77 -8.55 -16.04
N SER A 45 -4.89 -8.35 -17.02
CA SER A 45 -4.40 -9.40 -17.89
C SER A 45 -2.88 -9.52 -17.75
N LYS A 46 -2.41 -10.65 -17.19
CA LYS A 46 -0.99 -10.89 -16.93
C LYS A 46 -0.16 -10.85 -18.21
N GLN A 47 0.95 -10.12 -18.17
CA GLN A 47 1.92 -9.98 -19.25
C GLN A 47 3.18 -10.78 -18.96
N SER A 48 3.75 -10.59 -17.76
CA SER A 48 5.01 -11.23 -17.38
C SER A 48 5.12 -11.37 -15.87
N TYR A 49 6.07 -12.22 -15.46
CA TYR A 49 6.49 -12.43 -14.08
C TYR A 49 8.01 -12.57 -14.05
N MET A 50 8.67 -11.94 -13.08
CA MET A 50 10.12 -12.06 -12.88
C MET A 50 10.45 -12.11 -11.39
N ARG A 51 11.34 -13.04 -11.01
CA ARG A 51 11.95 -13.11 -9.67
C ARG A 51 13.27 -12.39 -9.61
N PHE A 52 13.60 -11.85 -8.44
CA PHE A 52 14.86 -11.21 -8.16
C PHE A 52 15.73 -12.05 -7.23
N PRO A 53 17.04 -12.12 -7.50
CA PRO A 53 17.94 -12.81 -6.61
C PRO A 53 18.13 -12.01 -5.32
N TYR A 54 18.06 -12.68 -4.19
CA TYR A 54 18.41 -12.07 -2.91
C TYR A 54 19.92 -12.05 -2.68
N GLN A 55 20.67 -12.84 -3.46
CA GLN A 55 22.12 -12.91 -3.37
C GLN A 55 22.77 -13.32 -4.69
N TYR A 56 23.99 -12.82 -4.93
CA TYR A 56 24.93 -13.33 -5.93
C TYR A 56 26.13 -13.94 -5.22
N VAL A 57 26.39 -15.23 -5.43
CA VAL A 57 27.46 -15.95 -4.72
C VAL A 57 28.81 -15.32 -5.07
N ASN A 58 29.54 -14.82 -4.06
CA ASN A 58 30.80 -14.09 -4.23
C ASN A 58 30.69 -12.87 -5.16
N GLY A 59 29.50 -12.28 -5.31
CA GLY A 59 29.24 -11.18 -6.23
C GLY A 59 29.19 -11.58 -7.71
N ASP A 60 29.17 -12.88 -8.04
CA ASP A 60 29.07 -13.35 -9.42
C ASP A 60 27.62 -13.26 -9.94
N PRO A 61 27.32 -12.36 -10.91
CA PRO A 61 25.97 -12.18 -11.44
C PRO A 61 25.42 -13.43 -12.16
N THR A 62 26.29 -14.38 -12.53
CA THR A 62 25.90 -15.64 -13.17
C THR A 62 25.52 -16.74 -12.19
N ASN A 63 25.72 -16.52 -10.88
CA ASN A 63 25.36 -17.46 -9.82
C ASN A 63 24.37 -16.85 -8.80
N PRO A 64 23.13 -16.51 -9.26
CA PRO A 64 22.10 -15.94 -8.40
C PRO A 64 21.48 -16.98 -7.44
N ARG A 65 21.06 -16.50 -6.27
CA ARG A 65 20.24 -17.24 -5.30
C ARG A 65 18.86 -16.58 -5.16
N TYR A 66 17.84 -17.41 -5.21
CA TYR A 66 16.44 -17.03 -5.10
C TYR A 66 15.85 -17.71 -3.87
N GLY A 67 14.90 -17.05 -3.19
CA GLY A 67 14.25 -17.64 -2.03
C GLY A 67 13.00 -16.87 -1.63
N LEU A 68 12.02 -17.61 -1.14
CA LEU A 68 10.83 -17.07 -0.50
C LEU A 68 11.22 -16.39 0.83
N PHE A 69 10.52 -15.32 1.18
CA PHE A 69 10.72 -14.50 2.39
C PHE A 69 12.11 -13.86 2.50
N GLN A 70 12.74 -13.59 1.34
CA GLN A 70 14.06 -12.97 1.28
C GLN A 70 13.99 -11.45 0.99
N ASN A 71 12.81 -10.87 0.81
CA ASN A 71 12.63 -9.43 0.55
C ASN A 71 13.49 -8.92 -0.63
N ALA A 72 13.66 -9.74 -1.68
CA ALA A 72 14.49 -9.40 -2.83
C ALA A 72 13.88 -8.27 -3.70
N ALA A 73 12.60 -7.94 -3.48
CA ALA A 73 11.92 -6.78 -4.05
C ALA A 73 10.97 -6.19 -3.00
N HIS A 74 10.80 -4.87 -3.00
CA HIS A 74 9.96 -4.15 -2.04
C HIS A 74 9.37 -2.85 -2.60
N LYS A 75 10.17 -2.02 -3.27
CA LYS A 75 9.72 -0.78 -3.92
C LYS A 75 10.19 -0.72 -5.35
N ALA A 76 9.41 -0.08 -6.22
CA ALA A 76 9.81 0.10 -7.60
C ALA A 76 9.33 1.42 -8.22
N ALA A 77 10.14 1.95 -9.13
CA ALA A 77 9.80 3.14 -9.91
C ALA A 77 10.05 2.93 -11.39
N PHE A 78 9.06 3.28 -12.21
CA PHE A 78 9.16 3.23 -13.66
C PHE A 78 9.68 4.56 -14.22
N HIS A 79 10.81 4.52 -14.92
CA HIS A 79 11.31 5.66 -15.68
C HIS A 79 10.69 5.67 -17.07
N VAL A 80 9.77 6.62 -17.27
CA VAL A 80 8.92 6.71 -18.47
C VAL A 80 9.73 6.93 -19.74
N LEU A 81 10.79 7.74 -19.73
CA LEU A 81 11.51 8.08 -20.95
C LEU A 81 12.32 6.90 -21.49
N ASP A 82 13.02 6.16 -20.62
CA ASP A 82 13.89 5.05 -21.02
C ASP A 82 13.20 3.68 -21.04
N LYS A 83 11.95 3.62 -20.60
CA LYS A 83 11.18 2.38 -20.36
C LYS A 83 12.01 1.41 -19.51
N ILE A 84 12.39 1.85 -18.32
CA ILE A 84 13.17 1.07 -17.36
C ILE A 84 12.42 1.05 -16.03
N LEU A 85 12.27 -0.13 -15.45
CA LEU A 85 11.79 -0.30 -14.08
C LEU A 85 12.97 -0.48 -13.14
N TYR A 86 13.02 0.30 -12.07
CA TYR A 86 14.01 0.17 -11.01
C TYR A 86 13.35 -0.52 -9.82
N VAL A 87 13.85 -1.69 -9.42
CA VAL A 87 13.28 -2.50 -8.33
C VAL A 87 14.29 -2.62 -7.20
N ALA A 88 13.94 -2.13 -6.02
CA ALA A 88 14.77 -2.18 -4.83
C ALA A 88 14.40 -3.36 -3.93
N SER A 89 15.41 -4.02 -3.36
CA SER A 89 15.26 -5.00 -2.29
C SER A 89 15.08 -4.31 -0.92
N ALA A 90 14.38 -4.95 0.01
CA ALA A 90 14.26 -4.50 1.42
C ALA A 90 15.05 -5.40 2.35
N ARG A 91 16.37 -5.38 2.20
CA ARG A 91 17.28 -6.22 2.98
C ARG A 91 18.30 -5.40 3.75
N SER A 92 18.58 -5.84 4.98
CA SER A 92 19.71 -5.34 5.77
C SER A 92 21.04 -5.88 5.24
N THR A 93 21.01 -7.00 4.52
CA THR A 93 22.16 -7.67 3.89
C THR A 93 21.98 -7.73 2.37
N GLU A 94 23.01 -7.37 1.61
CA GLU A 94 22.98 -7.40 0.14
C GLU A 94 21.82 -6.57 -0.44
N LYS A 95 22.02 -5.25 -0.45
CA LYS A 95 21.04 -4.25 -0.88
C LYS A 95 21.19 -4.04 -2.39
N TYR A 96 20.16 -4.41 -3.13
CA TYR A 96 20.18 -4.38 -4.59
C TYR A 96 19.13 -3.42 -5.14
N LEU A 97 19.55 -2.67 -6.15
CA LEU A 97 18.64 -2.01 -7.09
C LEU A 97 18.79 -2.69 -8.44
N HIS A 98 17.80 -3.46 -8.83
CA HIS A 98 17.74 -4.11 -10.13
C HIS A 98 17.17 -3.14 -11.16
N ILE A 99 17.87 -3.00 -12.29
CA ILE A 99 17.52 -2.10 -13.40
C ILE A 99 16.98 -2.97 -14.53
N ILE A 100 15.69 -2.85 -14.83
CA ILE A 100 14.94 -3.78 -15.67
C ILE A 100 14.55 -3.12 -16.98
N ASP A 101 14.87 -3.79 -18.08
CA ASP A 101 14.37 -3.42 -19.39
C ASP A 101 12.86 -3.66 -19.48
N MET A 102 12.11 -2.61 -19.77
CA MET A 102 10.67 -2.67 -19.97
C MET A 102 10.25 -2.20 -21.37
N ASN A 103 11.14 -2.17 -22.37
CA ASN A 103 10.75 -1.89 -23.76
C ASN A 103 9.70 -2.88 -24.28
N ASN A 104 9.73 -4.12 -23.78
CA ASN A 104 8.67 -5.10 -23.96
C ASN A 104 8.20 -5.59 -22.57
N PRO A 105 7.12 -5.04 -22.01
CA PRO A 105 6.60 -5.44 -20.70
C PRO A 105 6.14 -6.91 -20.60
N ALA A 106 5.94 -7.59 -21.73
CA ALA A 106 5.65 -9.03 -21.76
C ALA A 106 6.91 -9.91 -21.66
N ASN A 107 8.11 -9.34 -21.83
CA ASN A 107 9.38 -10.05 -21.70
C ASN A 107 10.47 -9.14 -21.10
N PRO A 108 10.33 -8.73 -19.82
CA PRO A 108 11.32 -7.90 -19.15
C PRO A 108 12.65 -8.65 -18.95
N SER A 109 13.75 -7.92 -18.81
CA SER A 109 15.07 -8.50 -18.50
C SER A 109 15.90 -7.60 -17.59
N ILE A 110 16.76 -8.19 -16.75
CA ILE A 110 17.69 -7.43 -15.91
C ILE A 110 18.83 -6.90 -16.79
N LEU A 111 18.97 -5.57 -16.86
CA LEU A 111 20.08 -4.89 -17.55
C LEU A 111 21.33 -4.80 -16.66
N MET A 112 21.10 -4.53 -15.38
CA MET A 112 22.14 -4.31 -14.37
C MET A 112 21.55 -4.51 -12.96
N THR A 113 22.41 -4.91 -12.03
CA THR A 113 22.13 -4.80 -10.59
C THR A 113 23.15 -3.87 -9.96
N HIS A 114 22.68 -2.79 -9.33
CA HIS A 114 23.51 -1.92 -8.50
C HIS A 114 23.52 -2.43 -7.06
N VAL A 115 24.68 -2.39 -6.41
CA VAL A 115 24.90 -2.89 -5.04
C VAL A 115 25.29 -1.73 -4.13
N PHE A 116 24.54 -1.52 -3.05
CA PHE A 116 24.86 -0.51 -2.03
C PHE A 116 25.78 -1.06 -0.95
N SER A 117 26.34 -0.19 -0.11
CA SER A 117 27.28 -0.59 0.93
C SER A 117 26.58 -1.38 2.04
N ASN A 118 27.06 -2.59 2.30
CA ASN A 118 26.56 -3.39 3.43
C ASN A 118 27.03 -2.87 4.81
N THR A 119 28.07 -2.02 4.85
CA THR A 119 28.62 -1.51 6.12
C THR A 119 28.12 -0.12 6.46
N ALA A 120 27.92 0.74 5.45
CA ALA A 120 27.50 2.12 5.66
C ALA A 120 25.98 2.30 5.55
N ASP A 121 25.33 1.53 4.68
CA ASP A 121 23.94 1.75 4.33
C ASP A 121 23.01 0.72 5.01
N GLY A 122 21.84 1.18 5.42
CA GLY A 122 20.71 0.40 5.88
C GLY A 122 19.86 -0.12 4.73
N MET A 123 18.60 -0.47 4.99
CA MET A 123 17.70 -0.95 3.93
C MET A 123 17.41 0.14 2.90
N ILE A 124 17.23 -0.24 1.64
CA ILE A 124 16.59 0.65 0.66
C ILE A 124 15.11 0.67 0.99
N THR A 125 14.56 1.86 1.18
CA THR A 125 13.19 2.04 1.68
C THR A 125 12.26 2.61 0.62
N SER A 126 12.77 3.38 -0.33
CA SER A 126 11.99 3.93 -1.44
C SER A 126 12.85 4.22 -2.68
N VAL A 127 12.21 4.25 -3.84
CA VAL A 127 12.82 4.59 -5.15
C VAL A 127 11.87 5.51 -5.90
N LYS A 128 12.41 6.56 -6.52
CA LYS A 128 11.65 7.48 -7.39
C LYS A 128 12.42 7.72 -8.67
N ALA A 129 11.73 7.62 -9.79
CA ALA A 129 12.28 7.93 -11.11
C ALA A 129 11.74 9.29 -11.58
N CYS A 130 12.67 10.19 -11.90
CA CYS A 130 12.46 11.48 -12.54
C CYS A 130 13.09 11.44 -13.93
N SER A 131 12.73 12.37 -14.83
CA SER A 131 13.20 12.37 -16.23
C SER A 131 14.72 12.36 -16.39
N ASP A 132 15.43 12.98 -15.44
CA ASP A 132 16.88 13.18 -15.49
C ASP A 132 17.62 12.55 -14.31
N THR A 133 16.92 11.90 -13.38
CA THR A 133 17.52 11.42 -12.12
C THR A 133 16.73 10.26 -11.54
N ILE A 134 17.43 9.26 -11.05
CA ILE A 134 16.88 8.19 -10.22
C ILE A 134 17.28 8.45 -8.77
N ILE A 135 16.30 8.44 -7.89
CA ILE A 135 16.44 8.84 -6.48
C ILE A 135 16.19 7.58 -5.65
N VAL A 136 17.07 7.29 -4.71
CA VAL A 136 16.98 6.11 -3.84
C VAL A 136 17.15 6.54 -2.39
N ALA A 137 16.17 6.23 -1.55
CA ALA A 137 16.23 6.49 -0.11
C ALA A 137 16.74 5.24 0.62
N LEU A 138 17.68 5.44 1.54
CA LEU A 138 18.28 4.38 2.35
C LEU A 138 18.29 4.78 3.82
N ALA A 139 17.91 3.83 4.68
CA ALA A 139 18.20 3.94 6.11
C ALA A 139 19.71 3.88 6.37
N ALA A 140 20.15 4.20 7.59
CA ALA A 140 21.51 3.91 8.04
C ALA A 140 21.64 2.46 8.53
N ALA A 141 22.88 1.96 8.56
CA ALA A 141 23.18 0.65 9.15
C ALA A 141 22.93 0.64 10.68
N ASP A 142 23.21 1.77 11.36
CA ASP A 142 22.73 2.01 12.72
C ASP A 142 21.27 2.50 12.64
N PRO A 143 20.29 1.76 13.19
CA PRO A 143 18.87 2.06 13.04
C PRO A 143 18.44 3.39 13.68
N VAL A 144 19.25 3.96 14.57
CA VAL A 144 18.96 5.25 15.23
C VAL A 144 19.74 6.42 14.63
N ALA A 145 20.52 6.17 13.57
CA ALA A 145 21.26 7.20 12.84
C ALA A 145 20.47 7.73 11.64
N GLU A 146 20.83 8.95 11.22
CA GLU A 146 20.33 9.60 10.02
C GLU A 146 20.59 8.76 8.77
N GLY A 147 19.56 8.57 7.95
CA GLY A 147 19.68 7.94 6.64
C GLY A 147 20.18 8.92 5.58
N HIS A 148 20.07 8.51 4.32
CA HIS A 148 20.42 9.37 3.19
C HIS A 148 19.61 9.05 1.94
N VAL A 149 19.60 10.01 1.02
CA VAL A 149 19.12 9.85 -0.35
C VAL A 149 20.32 9.86 -1.30
N GLU A 150 20.40 8.87 -2.18
CA GLU A 150 21.35 8.85 -3.30
C GLU A 150 20.66 9.24 -4.60
N LEU A 151 21.33 10.11 -5.37
CA LEU A 151 20.89 10.56 -6.70
C LEU A 151 21.76 9.89 -7.75
N PHE A 152 21.15 9.34 -8.79
CA PHE A 152 21.83 8.71 -9.92
C PHE A 152 21.36 9.29 -11.24
N THR A 153 22.23 9.28 -12.25
CA THR A 153 21.76 9.43 -13.65
C THR A 153 20.84 8.27 -14.02
N PRO A 154 19.88 8.45 -14.94
CA PRO A 154 19.18 7.33 -15.56
C PRO A 154 20.18 6.35 -16.20
N TYR A 155 19.84 5.07 -16.22
CA TYR A 155 20.68 4.04 -16.82
C TYR A 155 20.85 4.26 -18.32
N ASN A 156 22.08 4.50 -18.76
CA ASN A 156 22.41 4.58 -20.18
C ASN A 156 22.65 3.16 -20.73
N ARG A 157 21.78 2.73 -21.65
CA ARG A 157 21.86 1.39 -22.29
C ARG A 157 23.05 1.21 -23.23
N ALA A 158 23.46 2.26 -23.93
CA ALA A 158 24.57 2.20 -24.90
C ALA A 158 25.90 1.98 -24.18
N ASP A 159 26.13 2.76 -23.13
CA ASP A 159 27.38 2.73 -22.37
C ASP A 159 27.32 1.76 -21.18
N ARG A 160 26.13 1.27 -20.82
CA ARG A 160 25.84 0.43 -19.65
C ARG A 160 26.25 1.10 -18.34
N VAL A 161 25.98 2.39 -18.23
CA VAL A 161 26.40 3.23 -17.10
C VAL A 161 25.21 3.64 -16.25
N PHE A 162 25.39 3.53 -14.93
CA PHE A 162 24.51 4.07 -13.90
C PHE A 162 25.38 4.75 -12.84
N THR A 163 25.36 6.08 -12.78
CA THR A 163 26.34 6.84 -12.00
C THR A 163 25.66 7.62 -10.89
N ARG A 164 26.14 7.45 -9.65
CA ARG A 164 25.73 8.29 -8.54
C ARG A 164 26.28 9.69 -8.72
N VAL A 165 25.41 10.69 -8.71
CA VAL A 165 25.73 12.12 -8.84
C VAL A 165 25.56 12.89 -7.54
N GLY A 166 24.89 12.32 -6.53
CA GLY A 166 24.72 12.97 -5.24
C GLY A 166 24.40 11.98 -4.12
N ARG A 167 24.71 12.41 -2.88
CA ARG A 167 24.31 11.74 -1.64
C ARG A 167 23.99 12.83 -0.61
N ILE A 168 22.80 12.77 -0.04
CA ILE A 168 22.20 13.86 0.76
C ILE A 168 21.72 13.25 2.07
N ALA A 169 22.09 13.84 3.21
CA ALA A 169 21.64 13.36 4.50
C ALA A 169 20.14 13.66 4.69
N VAL A 170 19.42 12.76 5.35
CA VAL A 170 18.02 12.96 5.73
C VAL A 170 17.82 12.50 7.17
N GLY A 171 16.59 12.54 7.69
CA GLY A 171 16.33 12.12 9.06
C GLY A 171 16.52 10.62 9.29
N VAL A 172 16.22 10.18 10.51
CA VAL A 172 16.35 8.77 10.92
C VAL A 172 15.30 7.91 10.22
N HIS A 173 15.74 6.80 9.63
CA HIS A 173 14.89 5.83 8.92
C HIS A 173 13.96 6.47 7.86
N PRO A 174 14.49 7.06 6.77
CA PRO A 174 13.65 7.53 5.67
C PRO A 174 12.81 6.37 5.15
N LYS A 175 11.49 6.48 5.20
CA LYS A 175 10.56 5.36 4.97
C LYS A 175 9.93 5.36 3.59
N ASP A 176 9.51 6.52 3.13
CA ASP A 176 8.95 6.73 1.80
C ASP A 176 9.34 8.12 1.29
N MET A 177 9.20 8.31 -0.02
CA MET A 177 9.39 9.61 -0.64
C MET A 177 8.46 9.82 -1.83
N ALA A 178 8.18 11.09 -2.10
CA ALA A 178 7.55 11.54 -3.33
C ALA A 178 8.30 12.75 -3.86
N ALA A 179 8.13 13.04 -5.15
CA ALA A 179 8.69 14.23 -5.77
C ALA A 179 7.59 15.00 -6.49
N THR A 180 7.77 16.33 -6.59
CA THR A 180 6.93 17.19 -7.42
C THR A 180 6.95 16.75 -8.88
N SER A 181 5.98 17.18 -9.67
CA SER A 181 5.85 16.77 -11.07
C SER A 181 7.07 17.13 -11.93
N ASP A 182 7.74 18.23 -11.60
CA ASP A 182 9.00 18.69 -12.19
C ASP A 182 10.26 18.09 -11.52
N CYS A 183 10.08 17.28 -10.48
CA CYS A 183 11.12 16.70 -9.66
C CYS A 183 12.12 17.70 -9.04
N THR A 184 11.76 18.98 -8.92
CA THR A 184 12.62 19.98 -8.27
C THR A 184 12.55 19.91 -6.75
N ARG A 185 11.49 19.32 -6.19
CA ARG A 185 11.35 19.07 -4.75
C ARG A 185 11.09 17.59 -4.49
N ILE A 186 11.82 17.03 -3.54
CA ILE A 186 11.66 15.65 -3.09
C ILE A 186 11.36 15.70 -1.61
N VAL A 187 10.26 15.07 -1.20
CA VAL A 187 9.80 15.02 0.18
C VAL A 187 10.05 13.63 0.70
N VAL A 188 10.79 13.52 1.80
CA VAL A 188 11.18 12.26 2.43
C VAL A 188 10.55 12.22 3.83
N ALA A 189 9.74 11.21 4.08
CA ALA A 189 9.22 10.92 5.42
C ALA A 189 10.29 10.14 6.20
N ASN A 190 10.71 10.64 7.35
CA ASN A 190 11.69 9.99 8.22
C ASN A 190 10.96 9.46 9.45
N GLU A 191 10.85 8.13 9.56
CA GLU A 191 10.00 7.43 10.54
C GLU A 191 10.50 7.67 11.97
N GLY A 192 11.82 7.62 12.20
CA GLY A 192 12.40 7.75 13.54
C GLY A 192 11.94 6.70 14.56
N PRO A 193 11.82 5.39 14.21
CA PRO A 193 11.20 4.41 15.10
C PRO A 193 12.09 4.10 16.32
N VAL A 194 11.44 3.68 17.40
CA VAL A 194 12.11 3.12 18.58
C VAL A 194 13.04 1.98 18.17
N ALA A 195 14.32 2.10 18.51
CA ALA A 195 15.32 1.09 18.19
C ALA A 195 16.44 1.01 19.24
N ILE A 196 17.21 -0.07 19.17
CA ILE A 196 18.39 -0.24 20.02
C ILE A 196 19.59 0.32 19.29
N ASN A 197 20.27 1.27 19.95
CA ASN A 197 21.56 1.72 19.49
C ASN A 197 22.58 0.56 19.62
N PRO A 198 23.16 0.06 18.51
CA PRO A 198 24.03 -1.11 18.54
C PRO A 198 25.33 -0.90 19.33
N SER A 199 25.80 0.35 19.43
CA SER A 199 27.08 0.69 20.05
C SER A 199 26.97 0.83 21.57
N SER A 200 25.94 1.53 22.04
CA SER A 200 25.71 1.78 23.48
C SER A 200 24.82 0.72 24.13
N ASN A 201 24.13 -0.09 23.32
CA ASN A 201 23.11 -1.03 23.79
C ASN A 201 22.09 -0.33 24.69
N THR A 202 21.57 0.82 24.25
CA THR A 202 20.49 1.55 24.92
C THR A 202 19.29 1.70 23.99
N LEU A 203 18.09 1.67 24.56
CA LEU A 203 16.87 2.01 23.84
C LEU A 203 16.88 3.51 23.49
N SER A 204 16.61 3.82 22.23
CA SER A 204 16.51 5.18 21.71
C SER A 204 15.22 5.31 20.92
N ASP A 205 14.59 6.46 21.06
CA ASP A 205 13.36 6.84 20.37
C ASP A 205 13.62 8.17 19.66
N PRO A 206 14.23 8.16 18.46
CA PRO A 206 14.53 9.37 17.72
C PRO A 206 13.25 10.15 17.37
N GLU A 207 13.34 11.46 17.17
CA GLU A 207 12.19 12.20 16.66
C GLU A 207 11.97 11.92 15.16
N GLY A 208 10.72 11.68 14.79
CA GLY A 208 10.29 11.69 13.38
C GLY A 208 10.49 13.08 12.76
N SER A 209 10.66 13.12 11.43
CA SER A 209 10.79 14.38 10.68
C SER A 209 10.38 14.24 9.22
N VAL A 210 10.29 15.36 8.52
CA VAL A 210 10.15 15.39 7.06
C VAL A 210 11.28 16.20 6.45
N THR A 211 12.04 15.61 5.53
CA THR A 211 13.08 16.33 4.79
C THR A 211 12.56 16.72 3.42
N ILE A 212 12.67 18.01 3.07
CA ILE A 212 12.44 18.52 1.71
C ILE A 212 13.79 18.80 1.06
N ILE A 213 14.11 18.05 0.02
CA ILE A 213 15.29 18.26 -0.82
C ILE A 213 14.86 19.14 -2.01
N VAL A 214 15.47 20.31 -2.15
CA VAL A 214 15.24 21.24 -3.26
C VAL A 214 16.41 21.18 -4.22
N ARG A 215 16.17 20.79 -5.47
CA ARG A 215 17.15 20.85 -6.55
C ARG A 215 17.12 22.26 -7.15
N ASN A 216 18.22 22.99 -7.09
CA ASN A 216 18.35 24.27 -7.78
C ASN A 216 18.90 24.08 -9.21
N ASP A 217 18.75 25.10 -10.06
CA ASP A 217 19.24 25.10 -11.45
C ASP A 217 20.77 24.93 -11.57
N GLN A 218 21.50 25.05 -10.45
CA GLN A 218 22.96 24.90 -10.35
C GLN A 218 23.38 23.46 -9.98
N GLY A 219 22.42 22.55 -9.79
CA GLY A 219 22.63 21.13 -9.58
C GLY A 219 22.98 20.71 -8.15
N PHE A 220 23.07 21.64 -7.19
CA PHE A 220 23.29 21.28 -5.78
C PHE A 220 21.96 21.22 -5.03
N PRO A 221 21.60 20.04 -4.48
CA PRO A 221 20.42 19.93 -3.65
C PRO A 221 20.63 20.66 -2.32
N VAL A 222 19.63 21.42 -1.88
CA VAL A 222 19.55 21.98 -0.52
C VAL A 222 18.49 21.22 0.24
N GLU A 223 18.83 20.72 1.42
CA GLU A 223 17.90 20.04 2.31
C GLU A 223 17.28 21.02 3.32
N VAL A 224 15.98 20.86 3.57
CA VAL A 224 15.23 21.53 4.63
C VAL A 224 14.61 20.44 5.49
N ASN A 225 15.16 20.24 6.68
CA ASN A 225 14.59 19.31 7.65
C ASN A 225 13.50 20.01 8.47
N ILE A 226 12.31 19.43 8.45
CA ILE A 226 11.15 19.85 9.23
C ILE A 226 11.00 18.87 10.39
N GLY A 227 11.53 19.25 11.56
CA GLY A 227 11.36 18.48 12.79
C GLY A 227 9.93 18.55 13.33
N LEU A 228 9.45 17.46 13.93
CA LEU A 228 8.10 17.39 14.49
C LEU A 228 7.98 17.93 15.92
N PHE A 229 9.09 18.29 16.59
CA PHE A 229 9.09 18.89 17.93
C PHE A 229 8.18 20.12 18.06
N GLN A 230 7.98 20.87 16.97
CA GLN A 230 7.07 22.03 16.93
C GLN A 230 5.59 21.68 17.22
N LEU A 231 5.22 20.41 17.09
CA LEU A 231 3.87 19.91 17.35
C LEU A 231 3.63 19.62 18.84
N ASN A 232 4.69 19.51 19.65
CA ASN A 232 4.59 19.26 21.09
C ASN A 232 3.77 20.34 21.81
N ASP A 233 3.86 21.60 21.36
CA ASP A 233 3.15 22.74 21.96
C ASP A 233 1.62 22.64 21.82
N ARG A 234 1.12 21.83 20.87
CA ARG A 234 -0.31 21.63 20.58
C ARG A 234 -0.78 20.19 20.82
N VAL A 235 -0.01 19.39 21.55
CA VAL A 235 -0.33 17.97 21.82
C VAL A 235 -1.75 17.76 22.37
N VAL A 236 -2.21 18.63 23.28
CA VAL A 236 -3.56 18.54 23.86
C VAL A 236 -4.64 18.73 22.79
N ASP A 237 -4.46 19.68 21.86
CA ASP A 237 -5.39 19.91 20.76
C ASP A 237 -5.41 18.70 19.81
N TYR A 238 -4.25 18.14 19.48
CA TYR A 238 -4.15 16.98 18.59
C TYR A 238 -4.85 15.75 19.15
N ILE A 239 -4.61 15.44 20.43
CA ILE A 239 -5.26 14.30 21.10
C ILE A 239 -6.77 14.54 21.23
N THR A 240 -7.18 15.76 21.60
CA THR A 240 -8.61 16.11 21.70
C THR A 240 -9.33 15.97 20.37
N ASN A 241 -8.64 16.22 19.25
CA ASN A 241 -9.16 16.05 17.90
C ASN A 241 -9.01 14.61 17.36
N GLY A 242 -8.46 13.67 18.13
CA GLY A 242 -8.42 12.24 17.81
C GLY A 242 -7.11 11.72 17.20
N VAL A 243 -6.02 12.50 17.24
CA VAL A 243 -4.68 11.95 16.94
C VAL A 243 -4.27 11.00 18.05
N ARG A 244 -3.83 9.79 17.70
CA ARG A 244 -3.36 8.83 18.69
C ARG A 244 -1.95 9.22 19.15
N TYR A 245 -1.78 9.37 20.45
CA TYR A 245 -0.48 9.41 21.12
C TYR A 245 -0.33 8.09 21.86
N VAL A 246 0.37 7.15 21.24
CA VAL A 246 0.26 5.71 21.47
C VAL A 246 1.18 5.27 22.60
N PHE A 247 2.46 5.60 22.50
CA PHE A 247 3.42 5.39 23.56
C PHE A 247 3.58 6.69 24.36
N ARG A 248 3.48 6.63 25.70
CA ARG A 248 3.59 7.80 26.61
C ARG A 248 4.49 7.55 27.83
N GLY A 249 5.26 6.47 27.80
CA GLY A 249 5.92 5.92 28.99
C GLY A 249 5.01 5.20 29.98
N ASP A 250 3.69 5.29 29.81
CA ASP A 250 2.71 4.45 30.47
C ASP A 250 2.85 2.98 30.01
N HIS A 251 2.49 2.01 30.86
CA HIS A 251 2.68 0.56 30.64
C HIS A 251 4.09 -0.01 30.86
N GLY A 252 4.92 0.64 31.70
CA GLY A 252 6.05 -0.02 32.36
C GLY A 252 7.38 0.00 31.60
N ALA A 253 7.48 0.74 30.49
CA ALA A 253 8.71 0.89 29.72
C ALA A 253 9.72 1.88 30.34
N GLY A 254 9.33 2.70 31.33
CA GLY A 254 10.26 3.59 32.06
C GLY A 254 10.90 4.72 31.24
N ILE A 255 10.54 4.87 29.97
CA ILE A 255 10.94 5.96 29.08
C ILE A 255 9.73 6.85 28.85
N ILE A 256 9.82 8.13 29.20
CA ILE A 256 8.83 9.12 28.78
C ILE A 256 9.25 9.60 27.40
N ASN A 257 8.52 9.21 26.37
CA ASN A 257 8.67 9.75 25.02
C ASN A 257 7.80 11.00 24.89
N THR A 258 8.26 11.98 24.11
CA THR A 258 7.46 13.16 23.74
C THR A 258 6.49 12.82 22.60
N PHE A 259 5.53 13.71 22.34
CA PHE A 259 4.58 13.50 21.24
C PHE A 259 5.29 13.45 19.88
N SER A 260 6.31 14.29 19.66
CA SER A 260 7.14 14.26 18.45
C SER A 260 7.93 12.98 18.25
N GLN A 261 8.34 12.29 19.33
CA GLN A 261 8.98 10.97 19.24
C GLN A 261 7.97 9.87 18.92
N ASP A 262 6.73 9.98 19.40
CA ASP A 262 5.68 9.00 19.08
C ASP A 262 5.18 9.08 17.63
N LEU A 263 5.26 10.27 17.02
CA LEU A 263 4.88 10.52 15.63
C LEU A 263 5.90 9.89 14.67
N GLU A 264 5.47 8.89 13.90
CA GLU A 264 6.30 8.15 12.94
C GLU A 264 5.84 8.42 11.49
N PRO A 265 6.45 9.38 10.75
CA PRO A 265 6.17 9.61 9.33
C PRO A 265 6.50 8.41 8.44
N GLU A 266 5.55 7.94 7.62
CA GLU A 266 5.74 6.71 6.84
C GLU A 266 5.52 6.84 5.33
N SER A 267 4.38 7.35 4.86
CA SER A 267 4.07 7.44 3.42
C SER A 267 3.88 8.88 2.97
N VAL A 268 4.32 9.18 1.74
CA VAL A 268 4.25 10.54 1.16
C VAL A 268 3.42 10.56 -0.10
N ALA A 269 2.49 11.51 -0.19
CA ALA A 269 1.81 11.90 -1.42
C ALA A 269 1.96 13.42 -1.66
N ILE A 270 1.98 13.85 -2.92
CA ILE A 270 2.07 15.27 -3.31
C ILE A 270 0.86 15.61 -4.17
N SER A 271 0.27 16.79 -3.97
CA SER A 271 -0.82 17.28 -4.80
C SER A 271 -0.36 17.54 -6.23
N ASN A 272 -1.23 17.31 -7.22
CA ASN A 272 -0.88 17.49 -8.65
C ASN A 272 -0.47 18.93 -9.03
N ASP A 273 -0.78 19.93 -8.20
CA ASP A 273 -0.34 21.32 -8.39
C ASP A 273 1.00 21.62 -7.69
N ASP A 274 1.67 20.60 -7.13
CA ASP A 274 2.96 20.67 -6.44
C ASP A 274 3.00 21.63 -5.23
N ARG A 275 1.83 22.00 -4.69
CA ARG A 275 1.74 22.95 -3.58
C ARG A 275 1.80 22.30 -2.21
N PHE A 276 1.28 21.08 -2.08
CA PHE A 276 1.15 20.42 -0.78
C PHE A 276 1.71 19.00 -0.82
N ALA A 277 2.42 18.64 0.24
CA ALA A 277 2.70 17.24 0.56
C ALA A 277 1.81 16.78 1.72
N PHE A 278 1.46 15.51 1.68
CA PHE A 278 0.72 14.80 2.70
C PHE A 278 1.59 13.64 3.19
N VAL A 279 1.77 13.55 4.50
CA VAL A 279 2.62 12.52 5.11
C VAL A 279 1.83 11.78 6.17
N SER A 280 1.68 10.45 6.05
CA SER A 280 0.99 9.66 7.07
C SER A 280 1.87 9.45 8.29
N CYS A 281 1.25 9.48 9.47
CA CYS A 281 1.77 8.90 10.70
C CYS A 281 0.83 7.74 11.06
N GLN A 282 1.16 6.54 10.60
CA GLN A 282 0.24 5.42 10.51
C GLN A 282 -0.26 4.98 11.89
N GLU A 283 0.65 4.74 12.82
CA GLU A 283 0.39 4.36 14.21
C GLU A 283 -0.46 5.43 14.91
N ASN A 284 -0.20 6.69 14.60
CA ASN A 284 -0.90 7.85 15.17
C ASN A 284 -2.27 8.11 14.54
N ASN A 285 -2.62 7.37 13.48
CA ASN A 285 -3.86 7.53 12.70
C ASN A 285 -4.07 8.99 12.25
N ALA A 286 -3.01 9.59 11.72
CA ALA A 286 -2.99 11.00 11.36
C ALA A 286 -2.23 11.28 10.05
N VAL A 287 -2.47 12.45 9.46
CA VAL A 287 -1.77 12.94 8.27
C VAL A 287 -1.29 14.37 8.49
N LEU A 288 0.01 14.58 8.28
CA LEU A 288 0.61 15.91 8.17
C LEU A 288 0.30 16.50 6.81
N LYS A 289 -0.13 17.76 6.78
CA LYS A 289 -0.20 18.57 5.55
C LYS A 289 0.91 19.61 5.57
N ILE A 290 1.73 19.63 4.53
CA ILE A 290 2.94 20.46 4.44
C ILE A 290 2.82 21.39 3.23
N ASP A 291 3.11 22.68 3.44
CA ASP A 291 3.25 23.66 2.37
C ASP A 291 4.63 23.50 1.73
N LEU A 292 4.68 23.12 0.45
CA LEU A 292 5.94 22.92 -0.25
C LEU A 292 6.60 24.23 -0.64
N PHE A 293 5.85 25.32 -0.81
CA PHE A 293 6.42 26.63 -1.12
C PHE A 293 7.07 27.26 0.11
N ASN A 294 6.33 27.31 1.22
CA ASN A 294 6.81 27.88 2.48
C ASN A 294 7.64 26.90 3.33
N GLN A 295 7.71 25.62 2.92
CA GLN A 295 8.49 24.56 3.56
C GLN A 295 8.18 24.40 5.06
N ARG A 296 6.89 24.35 5.40
CA ARG A 296 6.42 24.24 6.79
C ARG A 296 5.18 23.37 6.93
N ILE A 297 5.00 22.81 8.12
CA ILE A 297 3.76 22.13 8.49
C ILE A 297 2.62 23.16 8.51
N ILE A 298 1.51 22.80 7.88
CA ILE A 298 0.25 23.55 7.97
C ILE A 298 -0.52 23.05 9.19
N GLU A 299 -0.76 21.75 9.25
CA GLU A 299 -1.51 21.11 10.34
C GLU A 299 -1.30 19.59 10.34
N LEU A 300 -1.53 18.95 11.50
CA LEU A 300 -1.66 17.50 11.66
C LEU A 300 -3.14 17.15 11.83
N TYR A 301 -3.68 16.36 10.91
CA TYR A 301 -5.09 15.97 10.90
C TYR A 301 -5.28 14.55 11.43
N ALA A 302 -6.16 14.39 12.42
CA ALA A 302 -6.65 13.07 12.81
C ALA A 302 -7.58 12.50 11.73
N LEU A 303 -7.58 11.17 11.58
CA LEU A 303 -8.41 10.50 10.58
C LEU A 303 -9.71 9.93 11.17
N GLY A 304 -9.86 9.92 12.49
CA GLY A 304 -11.02 9.32 13.15
C GLY A 304 -11.04 7.80 13.01
N ALA A 305 -12.23 7.18 13.09
CA ALA A 305 -12.36 5.73 13.03
C ALA A 305 -13.57 5.30 12.20
N LYS A 306 -13.43 4.18 11.51
CA LYS A 306 -14.53 3.46 10.86
C LYS A 306 -15.46 2.89 11.94
N ASN A 307 -16.76 3.07 11.76
CA ASN A 307 -17.78 2.42 12.57
C ASN A 307 -18.32 1.19 11.84
N TRP A 308 -18.12 0.01 12.40
CA TRP A 308 -18.51 -1.25 11.76
C TRP A 308 -20.00 -1.56 11.82
N THR A 309 -20.82 -0.75 12.51
CA THR A 309 -22.27 -1.00 12.61
C THR A 309 -23.05 -0.87 11.28
N SER A 310 -22.40 -0.42 10.20
CA SER A 310 -22.99 -0.38 8.85
C SER A 310 -22.41 -1.46 7.91
N TYR A 311 -21.52 -2.32 8.42
CA TYR A 311 -20.75 -3.29 7.64
C TYR A 311 -20.63 -4.61 8.38
N ASN A 312 -20.02 -5.61 7.74
CA ASN A 312 -19.61 -6.84 8.41
C ASN A 312 -18.08 -6.98 8.38
N ILE A 313 -17.51 -7.60 9.40
CA ILE A 313 -16.06 -7.85 9.53
C ILE A 313 -15.84 -9.28 9.96
N ASP A 314 -14.76 -9.89 9.48
CA ASP A 314 -14.26 -11.13 10.05
C ASP A 314 -13.14 -10.79 11.05
N ALA A 315 -13.41 -10.99 12.32
CA ALA A 315 -12.55 -10.58 13.43
C ALA A 315 -11.90 -11.76 14.17
N SER A 316 -11.98 -12.98 13.59
CA SER A 316 -11.44 -14.20 14.18
C SER A 316 -10.83 -15.09 13.11
N ASP A 317 -9.64 -15.61 13.39
CA ASP A 317 -8.93 -16.63 12.60
C ASP A 317 -9.17 -18.06 13.16
N SER A 318 -10.23 -18.27 13.95
CA SER A 318 -10.56 -19.59 14.53
C SER A 318 -11.67 -20.33 13.81
N ASN A 319 -12.05 -19.84 12.63
CA ASN A 319 -13.14 -20.36 11.82
C ASN A 319 -12.62 -21.12 10.60
N ASP A 320 -11.33 -20.99 10.29
CA ASP A 320 -10.63 -21.57 9.13
C ASP A 320 -11.29 -21.21 7.78
N ALA A 321 -12.10 -20.14 7.76
CA ALA A 321 -12.88 -19.69 6.61
C ALA A 321 -13.55 -18.34 6.90
N ALA A 322 -13.87 -17.60 5.83
CA ALA A 322 -14.57 -16.34 5.91
C ALA A 322 -15.87 -16.41 6.73
N ASN A 323 -16.00 -15.53 7.70
CA ASN A 323 -17.09 -15.45 8.65
C ASN A 323 -17.42 -13.98 8.99
N LEU A 324 -17.72 -13.21 7.95
CA LEU A 324 -18.10 -11.79 8.06
C LEU A 324 -19.37 -11.62 8.90
N ARG A 325 -19.26 -10.87 10.00
CA ARG A 325 -20.36 -10.63 10.96
C ARG A 325 -20.47 -9.16 11.37
N PHE A 326 -21.67 -8.81 11.82
CA PHE A 326 -21.92 -7.55 12.48
C PHE A 326 -21.27 -7.52 13.87
N HIS A 327 -20.48 -6.49 14.12
CA HIS A 327 -19.86 -6.19 15.41
C HIS A 327 -19.97 -4.69 15.72
N LYS A 328 -20.38 -4.35 16.94
CA LYS A 328 -20.46 -2.95 17.40
C LYS A 328 -19.09 -2.48 17.88
N VAL A 329 -18.15 -2.36 16.94
CA VAL A 329 -16.76 -1.97 17.17
C VAL A 329 -16.34 -0.87 16.20
N TYR A 330 -15.20 -0.25 16.47
CA TYR A 330 -14.56 0.72 15.59
C TYR A 330 -13.23 0.16 15.05
N SER A 331 -12.74 0.70 13.94
CA SER A 331 -11.35 0.53 13.52
C SER A 331 -10.71 1.86 13.19
N PHE A 332 -9.45 2.06 13.57
CA PHE A 332 -8.68 3.19 13.05
C PHE A 332 -8.35 3.00 11.56
N PHE A 333 -8.27 4.08 10.79
CA PHE A 333 -7.91 3.98 9.36
C PHE A 333 -6.42 3.61 9.17
N GLN A 334 -5.51 4.29 9.88
CA GLN A 334 -4.07 3.98 9.92
C GLN A 334 -3.45 3.75 8.52
N PRO A 335 -3.29 4.82 7.73
CA PRO A 335 -2.90 4.72 6.34
C PRO A 335 -1.41 4.33 6.18
N GLY A 336 -1.15 3.15 5.60
CA GLY A 336 0.22 2.67 5.33
C GLY A 336 0.75 3.10 3.97
N LYS A 337 -0.15 3.37 3.03
CA LYS A 337 0.17 4.00 1.75
C LYS A 337 -0.78 5.15 1.48
N LEU A 338 -0.21 6.27 1.05
CA LEU A 338 -0.95 7.41 0.52
C LEU A 338 -0.80 7.49 -1.00
N GLY A 339 -1.88 7.90 -1.66
CA GLY A 339 -1.91 8.31 -3.06
C GLY A 339 -2.64 9.65 -3.20
N TYR A 340 -2.42 10.35 -4.31
CA TYR A 340 -3.16 11.56 -4.65
C TYR A 340 -3.80 11.38 -6.03
N GLY A 341 -5.06 11.79 -6.15
CA GLY A 341 -5.79 11.73 -7.41
C GLY A 341 -6.65 12.97 -7.62
N VAL A 342 -6.75 13.41 -8.87
CA VAL A 342 -7.76 14.40 -9.27
C VAL A 342 -8.91 13.64 -9.93
N ILE A 343 -10.06 13.63 -9.27
CA ILE A 343 -11.26 12.94 -9.72
C ILE A 343 -12.31 14.01 -10.02
N ASP A 344 -12.81 14.04 -11.25
CA ASP A 344 -13.77 15.06 -11.74
C ASP A 344 -13.34 16.52 -11.46
N GLY A 345 -12.04 16.79 -11.58
CA GLY A 345 -11.47 18.13 -11.38
C GLY A 345 -11.25 18.54 -9.92
N LYS A 346 -11.52 17.66 -8.95
CA LYS A 346 -11.26 17.89 -7.53
C LYS A 346 -10.17 16.95 -7.00
N GLY A 347 -9.27 17.51 -6.19
CA GLY A 347 -8.14 16.77 -5.62
C GLY A 347 -8.50 16.01 -4.34
N TYR A 348 -8.15 14.73 -4.30
CA TYR A 348 -8.37 13.84 -3.17
C TYR A 348 -7.06 13.17 -2.74
N LEU A 349 -6.86 13.09 -1.43
CA LEU A 349 -5.92 12.15 -0.85
C LEU A 349 -6.62 10.80 -0.73
N ILE A 350 -5.94 9.73 -1.10
CA ILE A 350 -6.45 8.36 -1.03
C ILE A 350 -5.53 7.59 -0.08
N SER A 351 -6.09 6.82 0.84
CA SER A 351 -5.33 6.00 1.78
C SER A 351 -5.60 4.51 1.62
N ALA A 352 -4.55 3.68 1.66
CA ALA A 352 -4.67 2.25 1.97
C ALA A 352 -4.63 2.07 3.49
N ASP A 353 -5.72 1.60 4.07
CA ASP A 353 -5.97 1.64 5.52
C ASP A 353 -5.47 0.34 6.19
N THR A 354 -4.14 0.20 6.25
CA THR A 354 -3.42 -1.05 6.55
C THR A 354 -3.50 -1.49 8.01
N GLY A 355 -3.34 -0.58 8.98
CA GLY A 355 -3.49 -0.91 10.41
C GLY A 355 -2.22 -1.32 11.19
N LYS A 356 -1.05 -0.72 10.93
CA LYS A 356 0.15 -1.03 11.72
C LYS A 356 -0.04 -0.64 13.19
N THR A 357 0.29 -1.58 14.07
CA THR A 357 0.28 -1.44 15.53
C THR A 357 1.64 -0.91 15.99
N LYS A 358 1.69 -0.10 17.06
CA LYS A 358 2.96 0.30 17.66
C LYS A 358 3.39 -0.77 18.65
N SER A 359 4.50 -1.45 18.34
CA SER A 359 5.07 -2.49 19.20
C SER A 359 6.58 -2.49 19.11
N TYR A 360 7.23 -2.60 20.26
CA TYR A 360 8.68 -2.77 20.35
C TYR A 360 9.01 -3.75 21.47
N THR A 361 9.93 -4.68 21.18
CA THR A 361 10.44 -5.64 22.15
C THR A 361 11.95 -5.63 22.12
N VAL A 362 12.54 -5.35 23.28
CA VAL A 362 13.97 -5.39 23.52
C VAL A 362 14.22 -6.46 24.58
N ALA A 363 14.24 -7.72 24.14
CA ALA A 363 14.33 -8.89 25.03
C ALA A 363 15.47 -8.80 26.05
N ASN A 364 16.63 -8.24 25.64
CA ASN A 364 17.81 -8.14 26.50
C ASN A 364 17.76 -7.01 27.54
N GLN A 365 16.77 -6.11 27.45
CA GLN A 365 16.60 -4.98 28.38
C GLN A 365 15.28 -5.05 29.16
N GLY A 366 14.45 -6.07 28.89
CA GLY A 366 13.15 -6.22 29.55
C GLY A 366 12.10 -5.20 29.11
N TYR A 367 12.36 -4.41 28.06
CA TYR A 367 11.36 -3.50 27.50
C TYR A 367 10.49 -4.25 26.50
N ALA A 368 9.19 -4.27 26.76
CA ALA A 368 8.19 -4.76 25.82
C ALA A 368 6.97 -3.86 25.89
N PHE A 369 6.59 -3.30 24.75
CA PHE A 369 5.38 -2.52 24.59
C PHE A 369 4.65 -2.98 23.33
N THR A 370 3.34 -3.00 23.42
CA THR A 370 2.44 -3.18 22.28
C THR A 370 1.15 -2.45 22.61
N ASP A 371 0.63 -1.67 21.69
CA ASP A 371 -0.69 -1.06 21.81
C ASP A 371 -1.82 -2.06 21.52
N ALA A 372 -1.50 -3.23 20.98
CA ALA A 372 -2.47 -4.28 20.69
C ALA A 372 -2.60 -5.32 21.81
N VAL A 373 -3.83 -5.77 22.07
CA VAL A 373 -4.18 -6.88 22.96
C VAL A 373 -5.33 -7.70 22.34
N ARG A 374 -5.38 -9.00 22.60
CA ARG A 374 -6.53 -9.84 22.23
C ARG A 374 -7.75 -9.43 23.05
N ALA A 375 -8.92 -9.23 22.44
CA ALA A 375 -10.09 -8.71 23.16
C ALA A 375 -10.49 -9.59 24.36
N ARG A 376 -10.41 -10.92 24.24
CA ARG A 376 -10.68 -11.83 25.36
C ARG A 376 -9.69 -11.67 26.51
N VAL A 377 -8.43 -11.36 26.21
CA VAL A 377 -7.40 -11.11 27.23
C VAL A 377 -7.70 -9.81 27.96
N ALA A 378 -8.04 -8.73 27.23
CA ALA A 378 -8.48 -7.47 27.84
C ALA A 378 -9.71 -7.66 28.75
N TYR A 379 -10.64 -8.55 28.36
CA TYR A 379 -11.76 -8.93 29.21
C TYR A 379 -11.31 -9.67 30.49
N THR A 380 -10.46 -10.69 30.38
CA THR A 380 -10.02 -11.48 31.56
C THR A 380 -9.16 -10.66 32.51
N ASP A 381 -8.37 -9.73 31.97
CA ASP A 381 -7.50 -8.84 32.75
C ASP A 381 -8.30 -7.67 33.37
N GLY A 382 -9.59 -7.58 33.06
CA GLY A 382 -10.50 -6.57 33.57
C GLY A 382 -10.24 -5.18 33.00
N GLU A 383 -9.64 -5.06 31.82
CA GLU A 383 -9.39 -3.78 31.15
C GLU A 383 -10.70 -3.15 30.62
N LEU A 384 -11.68 -3.98 30.26
CA LEU A 384 -12.97 -3.54 29.67
C LEU A 384 -13.97 -3.03 30.71
N ASP A 385 -14.84 -2.10 30.31
CA ASP A 385 -16.01 -1.70 31.09
C ASP A 385 -17.14 -2.72 30.96
N THR A 386 -17.04 -3.82 31.70
CA THR A 386 -18.04 -4.88 31.70
C THR A 386 -19.37 -4.48 32.35
N VAL A 387 -19.47 -3.29 32.95
CA VAL A 387 -20.70 -2.80 33.61
C VAL A 387 -21.60 -2.10 32.60
N THR A 388 -21.04 -1.26 31.72
CA THR A 388 -21.85 -0.46 30.77
C THR A 388 -21.82 -0.99 29.35
N MET A 389 -20.86 -1.84 28.99
CA MET A 389 -20.74 -2.39 27.65
C MET A 389 -21.97 -3.21 27.27
N ASP A 390 -22.34 -3.14 25.99
CA ASP A 390 -23.45 -3.90 25.43
C ASP A 390 -23.29 -5.42 25.73
N PRO A 391 -24.28 -6.09 26.32
CA PRO A 391 -24.16 -7.51 26.69
C PRO A 391 -23.91 -8.43 25.51
N THR A 392 -24.40 -8.09 24.31
CA THR A 392 -24.11 -8.85 23.10
C THR A 392 -22.64 -8.68 22.73
N LEU A 393 -22.13 -7.46 22.67
CA LEU A 393 -20.70 -7.21 22.42
C LEU A 393 -19.81 -7.94 23.43
N LEU A 394 -20.15 -7.90 24.71
CA LEU A 394 -19.40 -8.58 25.78
C LEU A 394 -19.39 -10.10 25.61
N ALA A 395 -20.48 -10.70 25.12
CA ALA A 395 -20.51 -12.12 24.77
C ALA A 395 -19.63 -12.44 23.55
N GLN A 396 -19.61 -11.56 22.54
CA GLN A 396 -18.75 -11.71 21.36
C GLN A 396 -17.27 -11.62 21.71
N VAL A 397 -16.88 -10.76 22.65
CA VAL A 397 -15.50 -10.62 23.16
C VAL A 397 -15.03 -11.87 23.91
N GLN A 398 -15.95 -12.61 24.53
CA GLN A 398 -15.60 -13.86 25.22
C GLN A 398 -15.49 -15.05 24.25
N ASP A 399 -16.09 -14.96 23.07
CA ASP A 399 -16.13 -15.99 22.06
C ASP A 399 -14.97 -15.85 21.06
N ASN A 400 -14.10 -16.85 21.03
CA ASN A 400 -12.96 -16.87 20.13
C ASN A 400 -13.35 -16.93 18.65
N GLN A 401 -14.53 -17.47 18.31
CA GLN A 401 -15.05 -17.53 16.94
C GLN A 401 -15.70 -16.20 16.49
N GLN A 402 -15.64 -15.18 17.34
CA GLN A 402 -16.15 -13.84 17.10
C GLN A 402 -15.06 -12.80 17.38
N LEU A 403 -15.16 -12.04 18.48
CA LEU A 403 -14.20 -10.96 18.77
C LEU A 403 -13.09 -11.40 19.73
N GLY A 404 -13.22 -12.55 20.40
CA GLY A 404 -12.27 -12.91 21.46
C GLY A 404 -10.82 -13.03 21.00
N ARG A 405 -10.61 -13.36 19.73
CA ARG A 405 -9.29 -13.35 19.10
C ARG A 405 -8.92 -12.02 18.46
N ALA A 406 -9.84 -11.11 18.17
CA ALA A 406 -9.52 -9.83 17.54
C ALA A 406 -8.44 -9.06 18.34
N PHE A 407 -7.42 -8.54 17.66
CA PHE A 407 -6.53 -7.54 18.23
C PHE A 407 -7.23 -6.19 18.30
N MET A 408 -7.30 -5.64 19.50
CA MET A 408 -7.83 -4.31 19.78
C MET A 408 -6.77 -3.43 20.43
N SER A 409 -6.94 -2.11 20.32
CA SER A 409 -6.13 -1.15 21.06
C SER A 409 -6.39 -1.27 22.55
N ARG A 410 -5.30 -1.27 23.31
CA ARG A 410 -5.28 -1.23 24.78
C ARG A 410 -4.97 0.14 25.34
N VAL A 411 -4.80 1.15 24.48
CA VAL A 411 -4.47 2.54 24.86
C VAL A 411 -5.56 3.54 24.46
N ASP A 412 -6.61 3.06 23.78
CA ASP A 412 -7.71 3.87 23.26
C ASP A 412 -9.07 3.39 23.80
N GLY A 413 -10.12 4.22 23.66
CA GLY A 413 -11.49 3.87 24.04
C GLY A 413 -11.79 3.91 25.54
N TYR A 414 -10.93 4.54 26.33
CA TYR A 414 -11.10 4.70 27.77
C TYR A 414 -12.23 5.66 28.13
N ASN A 415 -13.04 5.26 29.11
CA ASN A 415 -14.04 6.11 29.74
C ASN A 415 -13.48 6.82 31.00
N ILE A 416 -14.34 7.57 31.69
CA ILE A 416 -13.98 8.32 32.91
C ILE A 416 -13.56 7.44 34.10
N PHE A 417 -13.79 6.13 34.05
CA PHE A 417 -13.39 5.16 35.08
C PHE A 417 -12.09 4.44 34.74
N ASN A 418 -11.37 4.88 33.71
CA ASN A 418 -10.16 4.24 33.21
C ASN A 418 -10.39 2.76 32.82
N LYS A 419 -11.55 2.50 32.19
CA LYS A 419 -11.91 1.23 31.56
C LYS A 419 -12.18 1.43 30.08
N ILE A 420 -11.88 0.44 29.25
CA ILE A 420 -12.14 0.49 27.82
C ILE A 420 -13.63 0.24 27.59
N GLY A 421 -14.35 1.28 27.17
CA GLY A 421 -15.79 1.24 26.87
C GLY A 421 -16.08 1.06 25.38
N ASP A 422 -15.23 1.63 24.52
CA ASP A 422 -15.31 1.51 23.06
C ASP A 422 -14.14 0.67 22.55
N LEU A 423 -14.44 -0.37 21.75
CA LEU A 423 -13.42 -1.25 21.19
C LEU A 423 -12.94 -0.70 19.86
N TYR A 424 -11.65 -0.39 19.77
CA TYR A 424 -10.97 0.01 18.54
C TYR A 424 -10.07 -1.12 18.05
N LEU A 425 -10.33 -1.63 16.86
CA LEU A 425 -9.45 -2.52 16.11
C LEU A 425 -8.50 -1.71 15.23
N PHE A 426 -7.57 -2.40 14.58
CA PHE A 426 -6.53 -1.78 13.75
C PHE A 426 -6.82 -1.93 12.25
N GLY A 427 -6.55 -0.86 11.51
CA GLY A 427 -6.74 -0.78 10.07
C GLY A 427 -8.22 -0.64 9.65
N GLY A 428 -8.45 0.20 8.65
CA GLY A 428 -9.75 0.32 8.00
C GLY A 428 -10.08 -0.89 7.12
N ARG A 429 -9.12 -1.80 6.88
CA ARG A 429 -9.29 -3.04 6.07
C ARG A 429 -9.74 -2.77 4.63
N GLY A 430 -9.39 -1.59 4.12
CA GLY A 430 -9.91 -1.05 2.89
C GLY A 430 -9.13 0.17 2.43
N PHE A 431 -9.82 1.08 1.75
CA PHE A 431 -9.27 2.37 1.37
C PHE A 431 -10.29 3.48 1.62
N SER A 432 -9.75 4.69 1.83
CA SER A 432 -10.55 5.88 2.09
C SER A 432 -10.15 7.04 1.18
N LEU A 433 -11.09 7.94 0.92
CA LEU A 433 -10.85 9.21 0.23
C LEU A 433 -11.04 10.37 1.21
N TRP A 434 -10.14 11.33 1.10
CA TRP A 434 -10.13 12.55 1.90
C TRP A 434 -10.09 13.75 0.96
N ASP A 435 -10.94 14.75 1.22
CA ASP A 435 -10.86 16.03 0.52
C ASP A 435 -9.51 16.67 0.81
N SER A 436 -8.65 16.84 -0.20
CA SER A 436 -7.27 17.28 0.03
C SER A 436 -7.14 18.72 0.53
N THR A 437 -8.20 19.53 0.43
CA THR A 437 -8.20 20.92 0.91
C THR A 437 -8.52 20.96 2.40
N THR A 438 -9.61 20.30 2.79
CA THR A 438 -10.19 20.35 4.14
C THR A 438 -9.80 19.17 5.03
N MET A 439 -9.25 18.11 4.43
CA MET A 439 -8.99 16.80 5.05
C MET A 439 -10.25 16.09 5.57
N ALA A 440 -11.44 16.48 5.10
CA ALA A 440 -12.68 15.78 5.42
C ALA A 440 -12.72 14.39 4.78
N HIS A 441 -13.11 13.38 5.55
CA HIS A 441 -13.40 12.04 5.05
C HIS A 441 -14.63 12.08 4.12
N VAL A 442 -14.50 11.60 2.87
CA VAL A 442 -15.58 11.68 1.86
C VAL A 442 -16.08 10.33 1.38
N PHE A 443 -15.28 9.27 1.51
CA PHE A 443 -15.64 7.91 1.12
C PHE A 443 -14.79 6.91 1.88
N ASP A 444 -15.41 5.80 2.26
CA ASP A 444 -14.77 4.60 2.79
C ASP A 444 -15.27 3.38 2.01
N SER A 445 -14.38 2.44 1.70
CA SER A 445 -14.72 1.22 0.97
C SER A 445 -15.57 0.23 1.78
N GLY A 446 -15.87 0.50 3.05
CA GLY A 446 -16.65 -0.39 3.91
C GLY A 446 -15.95 -1.73 4.13
N ASP A 447 -16.72 -2.80 3.97
CA ASP A 447 -16.26 -4.20 3.99
C ASP A 447 -15.97 -4.76 2.58
N ASP A 448 -15.89 -3.92 1.55
CA ASP A 448 -15.88 -4.39 0.17
C ASP A 448 -14.70 -5.34 -0.12
N LEU A 449 -13.47 -5.03 0.32
CA LEU A 449 -12.31 -5.90 0.08
C LEU A 449 -12.49 -7.32 0.66
N GLU A 450 -12.97 -7.43 1.91
CA GLU A 450 -13.23 -8.74 2.55
C GLU A 450 -14.42 -9.44 1.90
N ARG A 451 -15.48 -8.70 1.60
CA ARG A 451 -16.67 -9.25 0.95
C ARG A 451 -16.36 -9.79 -0.44
N ARG A 452 -15.54 -9.10 -1.24
CA ARG A 452 -15.10 -9.60 -2.57
C ARG A 452 -14.15 -10.77 -2.43
N ALA A 453 -13.18 -10.70 -1.52
CA ALA A 453 -12.25 -11.81 -1.28
C ALA A 453 -12.98 -13.10 -0.86
N SER A 454 -13.97 -13.01 0.03
CA SER A 454 -14.73 -14.18 0.50
C SER A 454 -15.63 -14.78 -0.60
N GLN A 455 -16.10 -13.97 -1.54
CA GLN A 455 -16.92 -14.42 -2.67
C GLN A 455 -16.08 -15.06 -3.77
N ASP A 456 -15.00 -14.39 -4.17
CA ASP A 456 -14.25 -14.74 -5.39
C ASP A 456 -13.04 -15.63 -5.09
N TYR A 457 -12.46 -15.52 -3.88
CA TYR A 457 -11.25 -16.24 -3.46
C TYR A 457 -11.35 -16.83 -2.04
N PRO A 458 -12.41 -17.59 -1.69
CA PRO A 458 -12.65 -18.07 -0.33
C PRO A 458 -11.52 -18.92 0.26
N ASN A 459 -10.82 -19.70 -0.58
CA ASN A 459 -9.75 -20.60 -0.15
C ASN A 459 -8.44 -19.88 0.21
N THR A 460 -8.37 -18.57 0.00
CA THR A 460 -7.22 -17.71 0.35
C THR A 460 -7.66 -16.43 1.05
N PHE A 461 -8.93 -16.39 1.48
CA PHE A 461 -9.52 -15.26 2.20
C PHE A 461 -8.70 -14.92 3.43
N ASN A 462 -8.30 -13.64 3.58
CA ASN A 462 -7.48 -13.14 4.69
C ASN A 462 -6.30 -14.05 5.06
N GLY A 463 -5.73 -14.77 4.09
CA GLY A 463 -4.65 -15.71 4.36
C GLY A 463 -3.30 -15.01 4.49
N ASP A 464 -2.35 -15.68 5.15
CA ASP A 464 -0.97 -15.19 5.24
C ASP A 464 -0.02 -16.08 4.44
N CYS A 465 0.97 -15.47 3.78
CA CYS A 465 2.11 -16.20 3.22
C CYS A 465 3.26 -16.03 4.20
N SER A 466 3.20 -16.75 5.32
CA SER A 466 4.15 -16.61 6.44
C SER A 466 4.93 -17.90 6.74
N ASN A 467 4.48 -19.04 6.23
CA ASN A 467 5.14 -20.33 6.43
C ASN A 467 5.28 -21.11 5.12
N GLY A 468 6.52 -21.23 4.65
CA GLY A 468 6.85 -21.88 3.37
C GLY A 468 6.40 -23.35 3.27
N ASN A 469 6.16 -24.01 4.42
CA ASN A 469 5.79 -25.42 4.50
C ASN A 469 4.27 -25.65 4.64
N GLN A 470 3.46 -24.58 4.58
CA GLN A 470 2.01 -24.66 4.50
C GLN A 470 1.54 -24.26 3.10
N SER A 471 0.37 -24.76 2.68
CA SER A 471 -0.29 -24.32 1.45
C SER A 471 -1.10 -23.06 1.69
N PRO A 472 -1.44 -22.30 0.63
CA PRO A 472 -2.32 -21.14 0.75
C PRO A 472 -3.67 -21.46 1.41
N THR A 473 -4.19 -22.66 1.18
CA THR A 473 -5.46 -23.12 1.76
C THR A 473 -5.35 -23.55 3.23
N GLN A 474 -4.15 -23.87 3.71
CA GLN A 474 -3.89 -24.15 5.12
C GLN A 474 -3.69 -22.88 5.94
N GLN A 475 -3.35 -21.77 5.26
CA GLN A 475 -3.16 -20.46 5.87
C GLN A 475 -4.32 -19.51 5.59
N VAL A 476 -5.47 -20.03 5.16
CA VAL A 476 -6.70 -19.25 5.02
C VAL A 476 -7.10 -18.67 6.38
N ASP A 477 -7.67 -17.48 6.38
CA ASP A 477 -8.24 -16.81 7.58
C ASP A 477 -7.24 -16.36 8.65
N GLU A 478 -5.92 -16.62 8.48
CA GLU A 478 -4.87 -16.31 9.47
C GLU A 478 -4.68 -14.81 9.80
N ARG A 479 -5.29 -13.90 9.04
CA ARG A 479 -5.20 -12.44 9.25
C ARG A 479 -6.52 -11.81 9.74
N SER A 480 -7.63 -12.56 9.79
CA SER A 480 -8.96 -12.01 10.13
C SER A 480 -9.02 -11.45 11.55
N ASP A 481 -8.35 -12.08 12.51
CA ASP A 481 -8.20 -11.58 13.88
C ASP A 481 -7.30 -10.34 14.01
N ASP A 482 -6.64 -9.91 12.94
CA ASP A 482 -5.64 -8.85 12.94
C ASP A 482 -6.01 -7.70 11.97
N LYS A 483 -5.47 -7.66 10.75
CA LYS A 483 -5.72 -6.58 9.75
C LYS A 483 -6.53 -7.04 8.52
N GLY A 484 -7.08 -8.26 8.55
CA GLY A 484 -7.90 -8.81 7.48
C GLY A 484 -7.15 -8.83 6.14
N PRO A 485 -7.62 -8.11 5.10
CA PRO A 485 -6.91 -8.00 3.82
C PRO A 485 -5.56 -7.30 3.93
N GLU A 486 -5.41 -6.36 4.89
CA GLU A 486 -4.19 -5.57 5.09
C GLU A 486 -3.68 -4.91 3.79
N PRO A 487 -4.46 -3.99 3.18
CA PRO A 487 -4.05 -3.29 1.97
C PRO A 487 -2.86 -2.36 2.28
N ASN A 488 -1.76 -2.53 1.56
CA ASN A 488 -0.51 -1.78 1.79
C ASN A 488 0.14 -1.23 0.50
N ALA A 489 -0.50 -1.44 -0.64
CA ALA A 489 -0.06 -0.92 -1.91
C ALA A 489 -1.25 -0.37 -2.70
N MET A 490 -1.05 0.74 -3.39
CA MET A 490 -2.05 1.28 -4.30
C MET A 490 -1.41 2.12 -5.39
N ALA A 491 -2.11 2.23 -6.51
CA ALA A 491 -1.78 3.14 -7.58
C ALA A 491 -3.05 3.73 -8.20
N VAL A 492 -2.95 4.97 -8.66
CA VAL A 492 -4.00 5.65 -9.42
C VAL A 492 -3.47 5.90 -10.83
N GLY A 493 -4.28 5.59 -11.83
CA GLY A 493 -3.97 5.86 -13.23
C GLY A 493 -5.24 6.10 -14.03
N ASN A 494 -5.11 6.13 -15.35
CA ASN A 494 -6.24 6.37 -16.25
C ASN A 494 -6.36 5.26 -17.30
N VAL A 495 -7.59 4.82 -17.53
CA VAL A 495 -7.96 4.01 -18.70
C VAL A 495 -8.97 4.81 -19.51
N GLY A 496 -8.54 5.27 -20.68
CA GLY A 496 -9.29 6.28 -21.42
C GLY A 496 -9.42 7.57 -20.62
N THR A 497 -10.66 7.94 -20.28
CA THR A 497 -10.98 9.13 -19.46
C THR A 497 -11.35 8.79 -18.02
N SER A 498 -11.45 7.50 -17.68
CA SER A 498 -11.82 7.04 -16.34
C SER A 498 -10.58 6.97 -15.46
N ALA A 499 -10.66 7.55 -14.26
CA ALA A 499 -9.67 7.35 -13.22
C ALA A 499 -9.84 5.94 -12.63
N VAL A 500 -8.74 5.22 -12.47
CA VAL A 500 -8.70 3.85 -12.00
C VAL A 500 -7.84 3.79 -10.75
N LEU A 501 -8.40 3.24 -9.67
CA LEU A 501 -7.67 2.92 -8.45
C LEU A 501 -7.42 1.42 -8.41
N VAL A 502 -6.16 1.04 -8.19
CA VAL A 502 -5.76 -0.32 -7.93
C VAL A 502 -5.26 -0.42 -6.49
N VAL A 503 -5.75 -1.41 -5.74
CA VAL A 503 -5.37 -1.65 -4.34
C VAL A 503 -4.85 -3.08 -4.20
N GLY A 504 -3.66 -3.25 -3.62
CA GLY A 504 -3.04 -4.55 -3.36
C GLY A 504 -3.11 -4.91 -1.88
N SER A 505 -3.49 -6.15 -1.59
CA SER A 505 -3.58 -6.72 -0.25
C SER A 505 -2.42 -7.69 0.06
N ARG A 506 -2.23 -7.98 1.34
CA ARG A 506 -1.17 -8.87 1.82
C ARG A 506 -1.24 -10.28 1.23
N ASN A 507 -2.43 -10.83 1.04
CA ASN A 507 -2.67 -12.18 0.53
C ASN A 507 -2.58 -12.29 -1.02
N GLY A 508 -2.10 -11.23 -1.68
CA GLY A 508 -1.86 -11.20 -3.12
C GLY A 508 -3.09 -10.92 -3.98
N LEU A 509 -4.16 -10.39 -3.39
CA LEU A 509 -5.31 -9.88 -4.16
C LEU A 509 -5.03 -8.46 -4.64
N ILE A 510 -5.44 -8.21 -5.88
CA ILE A 510 -5.38 -6.91 -6.52
C ILE A 510 -6.81 -6.52 -6.88
N TYR A 511 -7.32 -5.47 -6.26
CA TYR A 511 -8.67 -4.94 -6.47
C TYR A 511 -8.61 -3.76 -7.41
N VAL A 512 -9.53 -3.71 -8.38
CA VAL A 512 -9.62 -2.65 -9.38
C VAL A 512 -10.95 -1.91 -9.20
N TYR A 513 -10.85 -0.58 -9.10
CA TYR A 513 -11.98 0.32 -8.93
C TYR A 513 -11.96 1.42 -9.99
N ASN A 514 -13.14 1.73 -10.52
CA ASN A 514 -13.38 2.91 -11.34
C ASN A 514 -13.83 4.05 -10.43
N MET A 515 -13.12 5.18 -10.51
CA MET A 515 -13.31 6.33 -9.63
C MET A 515 -14.11 7.42 -10.36
N ARG A 516 -15.27 7.80 -9.81
CA ARG A 516 -16.12 8.90 -10.30
C ARG A 516 -16.61 9.74 -9.13
N GLY A 517 -16.22 11.01 -9.09
CA GLY A 517 -16.43 11.91 -7.97
C GLY A 517 -15.90 11.33 -6.65
N VAL A 518 -16.79 11.15 -5.68
CA VAL A 518 -16.50 10.52 -4.38
C VAL A 518 -16.94 9.04 -4.32
N SER A 519 -17.22 8.43 -5.47
CA SER A 519 -17.63 7.03 -5.57
C SER A 519 -16.54 6.18 -6.19
N ALA A 520 -16.32 5.00 -5.62
CA ALA A 520 -15.50 3.95 -6.18
C ALA A 520 -16.40 2.79 -6.59
N THR A 521 -16.47 2.49 -7.88
CA THR A 521 -17.21 1.34 -8.41
C THR A 521 -16.24 0.17 -8.53
N PHE A 522 -16.56 -0.96 -7.88
CA PHE A 522 -15.77 -2.18 -7.99
C PHE A 522 -15.89 -2.77 -9.40
N GLU A 523 -14.76 -3.01 -10.04
CA GLU A 523 -14.67 -3.55 -11.40
C GLU A 523 -14.31 -5.04 -11.38
N SER A 524 -13.19 -5.38 -10.71
CA SER A 524 -12.70 -6.75 -10.61
C SER A 524 -11.74 -6.94 -9.43
N VAL A 525 -11.53 -8.20 -9.05
CA VAL A 525 -10.47 -8.63 -8.13
C VAL A 525 -9.68 -9.75 -8.80
N HIS A 526 -8.36 -9.72 -8.66
CA HIS A 526 -7.45 -10.65 -9.29
C HIS A 526 -6.47 -11.22 -8.27
N ARG A 527 -6.17 -12.52 -8.38
CA ARG A 527 -5.11 -13.19 -7.63
C ARG A 527 -4.34 -14.12 -8.55
N GLU A 528 -3.03 -13.95 -8.59
CA GLU A 528 -2.13 -14.95 -9.19
C GLU A 528 -1.66 -15.98 -8.15
N GLY A 529 -1.20 -17.11 -8.65
CA GLY A 529 -0.59 -18.17 -7.85
C GLY A 529 -1.54 -19.33 -7.55
N ALA A 530 -1.03 -20.54 -7.64
CA ALA A 530 -1.81 -21.75 -7.37
C ALA A 530 -1.98 -21.97 -5.85
N THR A 531 -2.87 -22.89 -5.50
CA THR A 531 -3.21 -23.21 -4.10
C THR A 531 -3.08 -24.69 -3.76
N ASN A 532 -2.59 -25.49 -4.72
CA ASN A 532 -2.57 -26.95 -4.68
C ASN A 532 -1.28 -27.57 -4.13
N ASP A 533 -0.38 -26.76 -3.58
CA ASP A 533 0.89 -27.20 -2.99
C ASP A 533 1.33 -26.21 -1.89
N ILE A 534 2.38 -26.55 -1.13
CA ILE A 534 2.99 -25.67 -0.14
C ILE A 534 3.73 -24.51 -0.80
N TRP A 535 3.81 -23.36 -0.13
CA TRP A 535 4.41 -22.15 -0.68
C TRP A 535 5.84 -22.33 -1.21
N ASN A 536 6.68 -23.15 -0.56
CA ASN A 536 8.04 -23.44 -1.01
C ASN A 536 8.06 -24.10 -2.39
N ASN A 537 7.16 -25.06 -2.64
CA ASN A 537 7.04 -25.75 -3.92
C ASN A 537 6.42 -24.83 -4.98
N LEU A 538 5.38 -24.09 -4.60
CA LEU A 538 4.77 -23.08 -5.48
C LEU A 538 5.80 -22.05 -5.92
N TYR A 539 6.61 -21.55 -4.99
CA TYR A 539 7.69 -20.60 -5.29
C TYR A 539 8.75 -21.20 -6.21
N ALA A 540 9.20 -22.43 -5.95
CA ALA A 540 10.19 -23.11 -6.80
C ALA A 540 9.70 -23.25 -8.25
N ASN A 541 8.39 -23.40 -8.45
CA ASN A 541 7.74 -23.59 -9.74
C ASN A 541 7.11 -22.31 -10.35
N ASP A 542 7.47 -21.10 -9.88
CA ASP A 542 6.91 -19.83 -10.38
C ASP A 542 5.37 -19.73 -10.24
N ALA A 543 4.79 -20.45 -9.28
CA ALA A 543 3.36 -20.59 -9.06
C ALA A 543 2.88 -19.98 -7.73
N ALA A 544 3.72 -19.24 -7.00
CA ALA A 544 3.33 -18.60 -5.74
C ALA A 544 2.51 -17.30 -5.92
N GLY A 545 2.56 -16.66 -7.09
CA GLY A 545 1.87 -15.38 -7.34
C GLY A 545 2.53 -14.19 -6.63
N ASP A 546 1.75 -13.12 -6.41
CA ASP A 546 2.24 -11.86 -5.82
C ASP A 546 1.96 -11.80 -4.31
N GLN A 547 2.74 -12.52 -3.51
CA GLN A 547 2.49 -12.58 -2.07
C GLN A 547 3.14 -11.41 -1.32
N LEU A 548 2.41 -10.87 -0.32
CA LEU A 548 2.78 -9.67 0.44
C LEU A 548 3.04 -8.49 -0.50
N ILE A 549 1.98 -8.04 -1.20
CA ILE A 549 2.09 -6.92 -2.14
C ILE A 549 2.51 -5.67 -1.37
N SER A 550 3.69 -5.15 -1.72
CA SER A 550 4.34 -4.04 -1.00
C SER A 550 4.42 -2.74 -1.81
N ASP A 551 4.23 -2.84 -3.12
CA ASP A 551 4.18 -1.68 -4.02
C ASP A 551 3.43 -2.03 -5.30
N ILE A 552 2.73 -1.03 -5.84
CA ILE A 552 2.08 -1.09 -7.15
C ILE A 552 2.36 0.24 -7.83
N GLY A 553 2.72 0.22 -9.11
CA GLY A 553 2.74 1.42 -9.93
C GLY A 553 1.87 1.25 -11.17
N PHE A 554 1.25 2.35 -11.60
CA PHE A 554 0.43 2.41 -12.80
C PHE A 554 1.16 3.18 -13.89
N VAL A 555 1.27 2.59 -15.07
CA VAL A 555 1.83 3.21 -16.27
C VAL A 555 0.70 3.45 -17.25
N ASN A 556 0.40 4.72 -17.51
CA ASN A 556 -0.68 5.11 -18.42
C ASN A 556 -0.37 4.70 -19.87
N ALA A 557 -1.40 4.64 -20.70
CA ALA A 557 -1.29 4.28 -22.12
C ALA A 557 -0.20 5.06 -22.88
N GLY A 558 -0.13 6.38 -22.69
CA GLY A 558 0.87 7.24 -23.33
C GLY A 558 2.32 7.02 -22.85
N ASP A 559 2.48 6.48 -21.64
CA ASP A 559 3.77 6.18 -21.03
C ASP A 559 4.17 4.72 -21.26
N SER A 560 3.24 3.88 -21.72
CA SER A 560 3.46 2.47 -21.97
C SER A 560 4.15 2.24 -23.32
N PRO A 561 5.16 1.35 -23.40
CA PRO A 561 5.78 0.95 -24.66
C PRO A 561 4.79 0.37 -25.68
N SER A 562 3.72 -0.30 -25.22
CA SER A 562 2.73 -0.95 -26.07
C SER A 562 1.53 -0.05 -26.40
N GLY A 563 1.43 1.14 -25.80
CA GLY A 563 0.23 1.98 -25.85
C GLY A 563 -0.94 1.46 -25.01
N ILE A 564 -0.79 0.30 -24.33
CA ILE A 564 -1.79 -0.28 -23.44
C ILE A 564 -1.36 0.04 -22.00
N PRO A 565 -2.23 0.61 -21.15
CA PRO A 565 -1.89 0.89 -19.76
C PRO A 565 -1.62 -0.42 -19.01
N PHE A 566 -0.64 -0.40 -18.12
CA PHE A 566 -0.29 -1.56 -17.31
C PHE A 566 0.04 -1.17 -15.87
N ILE A 567 -0.06 -2.12 -14.96
CA ILE A 567 0.49 -2.02 -13.62
C ILE A 567 1.68 -2.96 -13.46
N TYR A 568 2.63 -2.56 -12.62
CA TYR A 568 3.62 -3.47 -12.05
C TYR A 568 3.32 -3.67 -10.56
N VAL A 569 3.45 -4.91 -10.09
CA VAL A 569 3.07 -5.33 -8.73
C VAL A 569 4.28 -6.02 -8.10
N ILE A 570 4.69 -5.55 -6.91
CA ILE A 570 5.84 -6.08 -6.19
C ILE A 570 5.38 -7.03 -5.08
N GLY A 571 5.66 -8.31 -5.27
CA GLY A 571 5.49 -9.34 -4.23
C GLY A 571 6.72 -9.40 -3.34
N GLN A 572 6.60 -8.94 -2.08
CA GLN A 572 7.74 -8.84 -1.17
C GLN A 572 8.22 -10.21 -0.71
N ALA A 573 7.27 -11.10 -0.33
CA ALA A 573 7.58 -12.45 0.11
C ALA A 573 8.23 -13.25 -1.02
N THR A 574 7.71 -13.13 -2.24
CA THR A 574 8.22 -13.83 -3.42
C THR A 574 9.41 -13.13 -4.06
N GLY A 575 9.77 -11.91 -3.64
CA GLY A 575 10.87 -11.15 -4.22
C GLY A 575 10.72 -11.00 -5.73
N SER A 576 9.53 -10.64 -6.19
CA SER A 576 9.16 -10.67 -7.61
C SER A 576 8.44 -9.41 -8.08
N VAL A 577 8.42 -9.21 -9.39
CA VAL A 577 7.52 -8.28 -10.07
C VAL A 577 6.61 -9.02 -11.03
N SER A 578 5.31 -8.72 -10.96
CA SER A 578 4.34 -9.07 -12.00
C SER A 578 3.92 -7.84 -12.78
N VAL A 579 3.61 -8.02 -14.06
CA VAL A 579 3.12 -6.96 -14.94
C VAL A 579 1.76 -7.38 -15.48
N TYR A 580 0.77 -6.50 -15.36
CA TYR A 580 -0.58 -6.74 -15.84
C TYR A 580 -1.04 -5.58 -16.71
N ASN A 581 -1.57 -5.84 -17.90
CA ASN A 581 -2.33 -4.84 -18.63
C ASN A 581 -3.64 -4.57 -17.88
N VAL A 582 -4.06 -3.31 -17.89
CA VAL A 582 -5.39 -2.91 -17.42
C VAL A 582 -6.27 -2.74 -18.66
N VAL A 583 -7.14 -3.72 -18.89
CA VAL A 583 -7.94 -3.80 -20.12
C VAL A 583 -9.41 -3.64 -19.82
N ASP A 584 -10.11 -3.00 -20.74
CA ASP A 584 -11.56 -2.94 -20.74
C ASP A 584 -12.10 -4.15 -21.51
N VAL A 585 -12.81 -5.05 -20.84
CA VAL A 585 -13.33 -6.28 -21.45
C VAL A 585 -14.86 -6.17 -21.53
N PRO A 586 -15.46 -6.18 -22.74
CA PRO A 586 -16.90 -6.25 -22.89
C PRO A 586 -17.44 -7.54 -22.24
N GLU A 587 -18.41 -7.43 -21.33
CA GLU A 587 -19.14 -8.61 -20.84
C GLU A 587 -19.86 -9.28 -22.03
N ILE A 588 -19.52 -10.54 -22.31
CA ILE A 588 -20.31 -11.38 -23.21
C ILE A 588 -21.30 -12.12 -22.31
N PHE A 589 -22.53 -11.61 -22.23
CA PHE A 589 -23.65 -12.28 -21.54
C PHE A 589 -24.22 -13.45 -22.34
#